data_AF-A0A6L8A139-F1
#
_entry.id   AF-A0A6L8A139-F1
#
_cell.length_a   1.000
_cell.length_b   1.000
_cell.length_c   1.000
_cell.angle_alpha   90.00
_cell.angle_beta   90.00
_cell.angle_gamma   90.00
#
_symmetry.space_group_name_H-M   'P 1'
#
loop_
_entity.id
_entity.type
_entity.pdbx_description
1 polymer ?
#
loop_
_entity_poly.entity_id
_entity_poly.type
_entity_poly.pdbx_seq_one_letter_code
_entity_poly.pdbx_strand_id
1 'polypeptide(L)' 'MKIGFIGLGNVGGKLAGSLLRNGFDLAVRDLDPAAVRPLADAGA' A
#
# COMPACT_ATOMS: atom_id res chain seq x y z
N MET A 1 6.36 -9.95 -9.21
CA MET A 1 5.68 -10.72 -8.15
C MET A 1 4.51 -9.89 -7.66
N LYS A 2 3.33 -10.49 -7.47
CA LYS A 2 2.13 -9.78 -7.01
C LYS A 2 1.99 -9.88 -5.50
N ILE A 3 1.71 -8.78 -4.82
CA ILE A 3 1.59 -8.71 -3.36
C ILE A 3 0.28 -8.02 -2.98
N GLY A 4 -0.50 -8.65 -2.11
CA GLY A 4 -1.65 -8.02 -1.45
C GLY A 4 -1.28 -7.57 -0.04
N PHE A 5 -1.63 -6.34 0.34
CA PHE A 5 -1.35 -5.79 1.67
C PHE A 5 -2.63 -5.22 2.31
N ILE A 6 -3.02 -5.76 3.47
CA ILE A 6 -4.21 -5.32 4.21
C ILE A 6 -3.78 -4.63 5.50
N GLY A 7 -4.27 -3.41 5.71
CA GLY A 7 -3.95 -2.59 6.88
C GLY A 7 -2.84 -1.57 6.59
N LEU A 8 -3.20 -0.29 6.58
CA LEU A 8 -2.36 0.84 6.20
C LEU A 8 -2.21 1.86 7.34
N GLY A 9 -2.33 1.39 8.59
CA GLY A 9 -2.02 2.20 9.77
C GLY A 9 -0.53 2.60 9.85
N ASN A 10 -0.12 3.17 10.99
CA ASN A 10 1.19 3.81 11.20
C ASN A 10 2.42 3.04 10.67
N VAL A 11 2.40 1.71 10.80
CA VAL A 11 3.48 0.83 10.31
C VAL A 11 3.14 0.25 8.94
N GLY A 12 1.91 -0.25 8.76
CA GLY A 12 1.47 -0.90 7.53
C GLY A 12 1.66 -0.04 6.29
N GLY A 13 1.27 1.25 6.34
CA GLY A 13 1.43 2.17 5.22
C GLY A 13 2.90 2.40 4.81
N LYS A 14 3.82 2.43 5.77
CA LYS A 14 5.26 2.59 5.50
C LYS A 14 5.84 1.34 4.83
N LEU A 15 5.42 0.16 5.27
CA LEU A 15 5.86 -1.12 4.70
C LEU A 15 5.29 -1.31 3.28
N ALA A 16 4.00 -1.06 3.09
CA ALA A 16 3.36 -1.07 1.77
C ALA A 16 4.03 -0.08 0.81
N GLY A 17 4.33 1.14 1.29
CA GLY A 17 5.09 2.12 0.50
C GLY A 17 6.51 1.65 0.16
N SER A 18 7.16 0.86 1.03
CA SER A 18 8.47 0.26 0.72
C SER A 18 8.37 -0.77 -0.40
N LEU A 19 7.34 -1.61 -0.39
CA LEU A 19 7.09 -2.58 -1.46
C LEU A 19 6.86 -1.85 -2.79
N LEU A 20 6.02 -0.82 -2.80
CA LEU A 20 5.76 -0.03 -4.01
C LEU A 20 7.03 0.64 -4.55
N ARG A 21 7.81 1.29 -3.67
CA ARG A 21 9.08 1.95 -4.07
C ARG A 21 10.13 0.99 -4.63
N ASN A 22 10.06 -0.30 -4.25
CA ASN A 22 10.96 -1.34 -4.76
C ASN A 22 10.42 -2.03 -6.03
N GLY A 23 9.34 -1.52 -6.63
CA GLY A 23 8.83 -1.98 -7.93
C GLY A 23 8.02 -3.27 -7.88
N PHE A 24 7.47 -3.64 -6.71
CA PHE A 24 6.54 -4.76 -6.63
C PHE A 24 5.15 -4.35 -7.16
N ASP A 25 4.48 -5.29 -7.83
CA ASP A 25 3.07 -5.16 -8.22
C ASP A 25 2.22 -5.35 -6.95
N LEU A 26 1.85 -4.21 -6.35
CA LEU A 26 1.22 -4.12 -5.05
C LEU A 26 -0.26 -3.80 -5.22
N ALA A 27 -1.12 -4.50 -4.48
CA ALA A 27 -2.51 -4.13 -4.26
C ALA A 27 -2.73 -3.90 -2.76
N VAL A 28 -3.38 -2.80 -2.39
CA VAL A 28 -3.62 -2.46 -0.98
C VAL A 28 -5.10 -2.38 -0.61
N ARG A 29 -5.42 -2.67 0.66
CA ARG A 29 -6.76 -2.51 1.22
C ARG A 29 -6.68 -2.03 2.67
N ASP A 30 -7.50 -1.04 2.99
CA ASP A 30 -7.81 -0.66 4.36
C ASP A 30 -9.33 -0.41 4.50
N LEU A 31 -9.83 -0.32 5.74
CA LEU A 31 -11.18 0.14 6.02
C LEU A 31 -11.29 1.66 5.86
N ASP A 32 -10.21 2.40 6.11
CA ASP A 32 -10.12 3.84 5.88
C ASP A 32 -9.66 4.14 4.44
N PRO A 33 -10.53 4.68 3.58
CA PRO A 33 -10.15 5.06 2.21
C PRO A 33 -9.04 6.12 2.16
N ALA A 34 -8.93 6.97 3.19
CA ALA A 34 -7.90 7.99 3.27
C ALA A 34 -6.50 7.37 3.43
N ALA A 35 -6.39 6.19 4.06
CA ALA A 35 -5.13 5.47 4.18
C ALA A 35 -4.71 4.79 2.87
N VAL A 36 -5.67 4.40 2.02
CA VAL A 36 -5.42 3.77 0.71
C VAL A 36 -4.92 4.78 -0.32
N ARG A 37 -5.54 5.97 -0.36
CA ARG A 37 -5.37 6.95 -1.44
C ARG A 37 -3.91 7.32 -1.77
N PRO A 38 -3.02 7.59 -0.80
CA PRO A 38 -1.63 7.94 -1.11
C PRO A 38 -0.86 6.84 -1.85
N LEU A 39 -1.17 5.56 -1.58
CA LEU A 39 -0.51 4.43 -2.23
C LEU A 39 -1.14 4.12 -3.58
N ALA A 40 -2.47 4.21 -3.69
CA ALA A 40 -3.18 4.07 -4.97
C ALA A 40 -2.75 5.16 -5.98
N ASP A 41 -2.67 6.42 -5.53
CA ASP A 41 -2.19 7.54 -6.37
C ASP A 41 -0.72 7.36 -6.79
N ALA A 42 0.06 6.57 -6.02
CA ALA A 42 1.45 6.22 -6.32
C ALA A 42 1.61 4.94 -7.16
N GLY A 43 0.50 4.28 -7.54
CA GLY A 43 0.50 3.11 -8.42
C GLY A 43 0.40 1.73 -7.74
N ALA A 44 -0.07 1.69 -6.49
CA ALA A 44 -0.49 0.45 -5.82
C ALA A 44 -2.01 0.17 -5.97
#